data_AF-A0A6J4P4Y9-F1
#
_entry.id   AF-A0A6J4P4Y9-F1
#
_cell.length_a   1.000
_cell.length_b   1.000
_cell.length_c   1.000
_cell.angle_alpha   90.00
_cell.angle_beta   90.00
_cell.angle_gamma   90.00
#
_symmetry.space_group_name_H-M   'P 1'
#
loop_
_entity.id
_entity.type
_entity.pdbx_description
1 polymer ?
#
loop_
_entity_poly.entity_id
_entity_poly.type
_entity_poly.pdbx_seq_one_letter_code
_entity_poly.pdbx_strand_id
1 'polypeptide(L)'
;MGRESWIAGCVTTGHGVASGRSPASPYPRGTIELQRPCFLAKGLDLSAYHPATLNVDVAPHAPRPRHPVFDEVLAWYPGVQERFLLSHARLRVGAREYAGLWYYPAPETKPAHFQRATVVELLMPWIEGVAAGDPVQLALEGWNGSAP
;
A
#
# COMPACT_ATOMS: atom_id res chain seq x y z
N MET A 1 -25.57 -2.16 7.82
CA MET A 1 -24.60 -2.52 6.77
C MET A 1 -24.27 -1.23 6.02
N GLY A 2 -23.15 -0.57 6.35
CA GLY A 2 -22.76 0.67 5.68
C GLY A 2 -22.45 0.37 4.21
N ARG A 3 -22.87 1.23 3.28
CA ARG A 3 -22.42 1.13 1.90
C ARG A 3 -20.93 1.40 1.89
N GLU A 4 -20.14 0.42 1.45
CA GLU A 4 -18.73 0.63 1.20
C GLU A 4 -18.59 1.60 0.02
N SER A 5 -17.90 2.72 0.25
CA SER A 5 -17.69 3.74 -0.76
C SER A 5 -16.48 3.36 -1.62
N TRP A 6 -16.66 3.44 -2.94
CA TRP A 6 -15.61 3.19 -3.93
C TRP A 6 -15.04 4.52 -4.45
N ILE A 7 -13.72 4.63 -4.48
CA ILE A 7 -12.95 5.76 -5.02
C ILE A 7 -12.46 5.39 -6.41
N ALA A 8 -12.66 6.25 -7.41
CA ALA A 8 -11.99 6.07 -8.70
C ALA A 8 -10.49 6.40 -8.56
N GLY A 9 -9.65 5.64 -9.26
CA GLY A 9 -8.22 5.89 -9.28
C GLY A 9 -7.56 5.40 -10.56
N CYS A 10 -6.29 5.75 -10.73
CA CYS A 10 -5.46 5.34 -11.84
C CYS A 10 -4.17 4.70 -11.32
N VAL A 11 -3.83 3.51 -11.83
CA VAL A 11 -2.57 2.85 -11.48
C VAL A 11 -1.41 3.72 -11.92
N THR A 12 -0.44 3.93 -11.03
CA THR A 12 0.70 4.81 -11.28
C THR A 12 2.02 4.15 -10.94
N THR A 13 3.10 4.67 -11.51
CA THR A 13 4.46 4.16 -11.27
C THR A 13 4.96 4.65 -9.91
N GLY A 14 5.44 3.73 -9.09
CA GLY A 14 6.19 4.05 -7.86
C GLY A 14 7.68 4.26 -8.10
N HIS A 15 8.40 4.62 -7.04
CA HIS A 15 9.86 4.75 -7.08
C HIS A 15 10.61 3.42 -7.24
N GLY A 16 9.92 2.28 -7.22
CA GLY A 16 10.50 0.94 -7.38
C GLY A 16 11.15 0.36 -6.12
N VAL A 17 11.21 1.11 -5.02
CA VAL A 17 11.85 0.73 -3.74
C VAL A 17 11.17 -0.48 -3.09
N ALA A 18 9.84 -0.49 -3.05
CA ALA A 18 9.07 -1.61 -2.50
C ALA A 18 9.36 -2.95 -3.21
N SER A 19 9.53 -2.90 -4.53
CA SER A 19 9.77 -4.06 -5.39
C SER A 19 11.24 -4.40 -5.65
N GLY A 20 12.19 -3.61 -5.13
CA GLY A 20 13.62 -3.79 -5.42
C GLY A 20 14.05 -3.43 -6.85
N ARG A 21 13.15 -2.85 -7.67
CA ARG A 21 13.42 -2.46 -9.06
C ARG A 21 14.12 -1.10 -9.20
N SER A 22 14.26 -0.36 -8.11
CA SER A 22 14.92 0.94 -8.13
C SER A 22 16.44 0.76 -8.10
N PRO A 23 17.19 1.18 -9.13
CA PRO A 23 18.65 1.04 -9.15
C PRO A 23 19.33 1.91 -8.10
N ALA A 24 18.65 2.95 -7.63
CA ALA A 24 19.13 3.84 -6.56
C ALA A 24 18.78 3.33 -5.16
N SER A 25 18.03 2.23 -5.03
CA SER A 25 17.67 1.68 -3.72
C SER A 25 18.78 0.79 -3.17
N PRO A 26 19.14 0.92 -1.89
CA PRO A 26 20.08 0.01 -1.23
C PRO A 26 19.47 -1.38 -0.96
N TYR A 27 18.21 -1.61 -1.34
CA TYR A 27 17.45 -2.83 -1.04
C TYR A 27 17.16 -3.61 -2.34
N PRO A 28 18.10 -4.44 -2.84
CA PRO A 28 17.96 -5.12 -4.14
C PRO A 28 16.80 -6.13 -4.17
N ARG A 29 16.38 -6.60 -3.00
CA ARG A 29 15.22 -7.50 -2.80
C ARG A 29 13.89 -6.76 -2.58
N GLY A 30 13.95 -5.43 -2.49
CA GLY A 30 12.81 -4.58 -2.16
C GLY A 30 12.48 -4.54 -0.67
N THR A 31 11.86 -3.45 -0.23
CA THR A 31 11.56 -3.27 1.20
C THR A 31 10.49 -4.24 1.70
N ILE A 32 9.51 -4.61 0.87
CA ILE A 32 8.43 -5.53 1.28
C ILE A 32 9.01 -6.91 1.65
N GLU A 33 9.99 -7.39 0.89
CA GLU A 33 10.64 -8.67 1.19
C GLU A 33 11.45 -8.60 2.49
N LEU A 34 12.13 -7.48 2.76
CA LEU A 34 12.88 -7.26 4.01
C LEU A 34 11.96 -7.10 5.23
N GLN A 35 10.80 -6.47 5.06
CA GLN A 35 9.84 -6.20 6.13
C GLN A 35 9.01 -7.43 6.51
N ARG A 36 8.79 -8.36 5.58
CA ARG A 36 7.96 -9.56 5.75
C ARG A 36 8.19 -10.33 7.08
N PRO A 37 9.43 -10.66 7.46
CA PRO A 37 9.68 -11.36 8.72
C PRO A 37 9.27 -10.55 9.95
N CYS A 38 9.42 -9.23 9.91
CA CYS A 38 9.05 -8.33 11.00
C CYS A 38 7.52 -8.23 11.16
N PHE A 39 6.78 -8.15 10.05
CA PHE A 39 5.32 -8.22 10.08
C PHE A 39 4.83 -9.56 10.63
N LEU A 40 5.42 -10.68 10.18
CA LEU A 40 5.06 -12.01 10.65
C LEU A 40 5.33 -12.17 12.15
N ALA A 41 6.45 -11.67 12.66
CA ALA A 41 6.77 -11.69 14.09
C ALA A 41 5.79 -10.87 14.94
N LYS A 42 5.06 -9.93 14.32
CA LYS A 42 4.01 -9.13 14.94
C LYS A 42 2.60 -9.66 14.65
N GLY A 43 2.48 -10.85 14.07
CA GLY A 43 1.21 -11.54 13.85
C GLY A 43 0.51 -11.21 12.52
N LEU A 44 1.17 -10.47 11.62
CA LEU A 44 0.63 -10.17 10.28
C LEU A 44 1.41 -10.92 9.20
N ASP A 45 0.81 -11.96 8.63
CA ASP A 45 1.42 -12.69 7.52
C ASP A 45 1.14 -11.99 6.18
N LEU A 46 2.23 -11.64 5.46
CA LEU A 46 2.17 -11.04 4.13
C LEU A 46 2.49 -12.04 3.00
N SER A 47 2.56 -13.34 3.29
CA SER A 47 2.94 -14.41 2.35
C SER A 47 2.02 -14.47 1.11
N ALA A 48 0.74 -14.15 1.29
CA ALA A 48 -0.27 -14.14 0.22
C ALA A 48 -0.14 -12.99 -0.79
N TYR A 49 0.64 -11.96 -0.48
CA TYR A 49 0.80 -10.78 -1.34
C TYR A 49 2.07 -10.86 -2.19
N HIS A 50 2.04 -10.25 -3.37
CA HIS A 50 3.24 -10.04 -4.17
C HIS A 50 4.20 -9.10 -3.42
N PRO A 51 5.53 -9.34 -3.40
CA PRO A 51 6.50 -8.53 -2.63
C PRO A 51 6.78 -7.17 -3.30
N ALA A 52 5.75 -6.39 -3.53
CA ALA A 52 5.76 -5.03 -4.02
C ALA A 52 4.45 -4.32 -3.63
N THR A 53 4.40 -3.01 -3.83
CA THR A 53 3.15 -2.24 -3.73
C THR A 53 2.59 -1.95 -5.13
N LEU A 54 1.26 -2.05 -5.26
CA LEU A 54 0.52 -1.46 -6.37
C LEU A 54 0.15 -0.04 -5.97
N ASN A 55 0.57 0.95 -6.75
CA ASN A 55 0.31 2.35 -6.46
C ASN A 55 -0.87 2.85 -7.27
N VAL A 56 -1.82 3.51 -6.62
CA VAL A 56 -2.99 4.08 -7.28
C VAL A 56 -3.14 5.54 -6.87
N ASP A 57 -3.13 6.44 -7.85
CA ASP A 57 -3.47 7.85 -7.62
C ASP A 57 -5.00 8.00 -7.60
N VAL A 58 -5.53 8.48 -6.48
CA VAL A 58 -6.96 8.71 -6.24
C VAL A 58 -7.30 10.19 -6.14
N ALA A 59 -6.49 11.06 -6.76
CA ALA A 59 -6.73 12.50 -6.79
C ALA A 59 -8.18 12.84 -7.21
N PRO A 60 -8.80 13.87 -6.62
CA PRO A 60 -8.21 14.81 -5.65
C PRO A 60 -8.22 14.33 -4.20
N HIS A 61 -8.62 13.08 -3.93
CA HIS A 61 -8.70 12.56 -2.56
C HIS A 61 -7.31 12.27 -2.00
N ALA A 62 -7.10 12.59 -0.72
CA ALA A 62 -5.90 12.27 0.03
C ALA A 62 -6.26 11.45 1.28
N PRO A 63 -6.72 10.19 1.11
CA PRO A 63 -7.22 9.41 2.23
C PRO A 63 -6.08 9.06 3.21
N ARG A 64 -6.41 8.92 4.50
CA ARG A 64 -5.50 8.39 5.53
C ARG A 64 -6.17 7.23 6.28
N PRO A 65 -5.41 6.20 6.70
CA PRO A 65 -5.95 5.15 7.55
C PRO A 65 -6.48 5.74 8.87
N ARG A 66 -7.69 5.33 9.29
CA ARG A 66 -8.31 5.79 10.54
C ARG A 66 -8.35 4.72 11.63
N HIS A 67 -8.61 3.48 11.22
CA HIS A 67 -8.70 2.32 12.13
C HIS A 67 -7.90 1.17 11.51
N PRO A 68 -6.57 1.22 11.58
CA PRO A 68 -5.75 0.15 11.03
C PRO A 68 -5.91 -1.14 11.83
N VAL A 69 -5.86 -2.27 11.11
CA VAL A 69 -5.76 -3.62 11.70
C VAL A 69 -4.33 -3.93 12.16
N PHE A 70 -3.37 -3.09 11.77
CA PHE A 70 -1.97 -3.16 12.19
C PHE A 70 -1.40 -1.75 12.33
N ASP A 71 -0.84 -1.41 13.49
CA ASP A 71 -0.22 -0.12 13.78
C ASP A 71 1.00 -0.29 14.69
N GLU A 72 2.16 -0.56 14.09
CA GLU A 72 3.38 -0.90 14.81
C GLU A 72 4.61 -0.23 14.20
N VAL A 73 5.62 -0.01 15.04
CA VAL A 73 6.98 0.37 14.60
C VAL A 73 7.80 -0.88 14.38
N LEU A 74 8.36 -1.04 13.19
CA LEU A 74 9.21 -2.18 12.83
C LEU A 74 10.65 -1.74 12.59
N ALA A 75 11.58 -2.45 13.22
CA ALA A 75 13.01 -2.38 12.90
C ALA A 75 13.33 -3.39 11.78
N TRP A 76 13.03 -3.03 10.54
CA TRP A 76 13.05 -3.95 9.40
C TRP A 76 14.38 -4.01 8.63
N TYR A 77 15.32 -3.12 8.95
CA TYR A 77 16.68 -3.12 8.41
C TYR A 77 17.65 -2.52 9.43
N PRO A 78 18.96 -2.88 9.43
CA PRO A 78 19.93 -2.33 10.37
C PRO A 78 19.91 -0.79 10.41
N GLY A 79 19.62 -0.23 11.57
CA GLY A 79 19.53 1.22 11.79
C GLY A 79 18.27 1.89 11.23
N VAL A 80 17.30 1.14 10.74
CA VAL A 80 16.05 1.66 10.17
C VAL A 80 14.86 1.20 11.00
N GLN A 81 14.06 2.15 11.46
CA GLN A 81 12.78 1.94 12.12
C GLN A 81 11.72 2.78 11.42
N GLU A 82 10.55 2.19 11.18
CA GLU A 82 9.45 2.86 10.51
C GLU A 82 8.13 2.36 11.09
N ARG A 83 7.17 3.27 11.27
CA ARG A 83 5.81 2.93 11.71
C ARG A 83 4.96 2.59 10.50
N PHE A 84 4.24 1.49 10.56
CA PHE A 84 3.34 1.03 9.51
C PHE A 84 1.92 0.95 10.01
N LEU A 85 1.00 1.56 9.26
CA LEU A 85 -0.43 1.41 9.42
C LEU A 85 -0.94 0.55 8.26
N LEU A 86 -1.65 -0.53 8.55
CA LEU A 86 -2.33 -1.33 7.53
C LEU A 86 -3.82 -1.48 7.85
N SER A 87 -4.64 -1.31 6.82
CA SER A 87 -6.10 -1.48 6.85
C SER A 87 -6.54 -2.39 5.72
N HIS A 88 -7.73 -3.00 5.81
CA HIS A 88 -8.26 -3.73 4.68
C HIS A 88 -8.55 -2.81 3.49
N ALA A 89 -8.28 -3.31 2.29
CA ALA A 89 -8.61 -2.64 1.05
C ALA A 89 -9.17 -3.65 0.05
N ARG A 90 -9.98 -3.15 -0.88
CA ARG A 90 -10.37 -3.89 -2.07
C ARG A 90 -10.11 -3.07 -3.31
N LEU A 91 -9.71 -3.76 -4.36
CA LEU A 91 -9.44 -3.19 -5.67
C LEU A 91 -10.38 -3.82 -6.69
N ARG A 92 -10.97 -3.00 -7.55
CA ARG A 92 -11.65 -3.44 -8.76
C ARG A 92 -10.85 -3.08 -9.98
N VAL A 93 -10.63 -4.09 -10.83
CA VAL A 93 -10.04 -3.98 -12.15
C VAL A 93 -11.06 -4.55 -13.14
N GLY A 94 -11.75 -3.68 -13.87
CA GLY A 94 -12.92 -4.06 -14.67
C GLY A 94 -13.99 -4.73 -13.80
N ALA A 95 -14.37 -5.96 -14.15
CA ALA A 95 -15.38 -6.74 -13.42
C ALA A 95 -14.82 -7.59 -12.27
N ARG A 96 -13.49 -7.62 -12.08
CA ARG A 96 -12.83 -8.43 -11.04
C ARG A 96 -12.58 -7.61 -9.79
N GLU A 97 -12.82 -8.21 -8.64
CA GLU A 97 -12.56 -7.62 -7.32
C GLU A 97 -11.50 -8.46 -6.59
N TYR A 98 -10.55 -7.78 -5.95
CA TYR A 98 -9.45 -8.38 -5.23
C TYR A 98 -9.38 -7.81 -3.83
N ALA A 99 -9.18 -8.68 -2.84
CA ALA A 99 -8.87 -8.28 -1.47
C ALA A 99 -7.37 -8.02 -1.32
N GLY A 100 -7.03 -7.03 -0.49
CA GLY A 100 -5.66 -6.69 -0.16
C GLY A 100 -5.57 -5.84 1.10
N LEU A 101 -4.40 -5.23 1.30
CA LEU A 101 -4.15 -4.31 2.39
C LEU A 101 -3.75 -2.95 1.84
N TRP A 102 -4.31 -1.91 2.42
CA TRP A 102 -3.76 -0.57 2.29
C TRP A 102 -2.50 -0.49 3.15
N TYR A 103 -1.35 -0.43 2.48
CA TYR A 103 -0.05 -0.31 3.11
C TYR A 103 0.30 1.17 3.26
N TYR A 104 0.46 1.64 4.49
CA TYR A 104 0.75 3.04 4.79
C TYR A 104 1.97 3.15 5.71
N PRO A 105 3.17 3.41 5.16
CA PRO A 105 4.32 3.83 5.96
C PRO A 105 4.10 5.25 6.49
N ALA A 106 4.13 5.42 7.81
CA ALA A 106 3.88 6.70 8.46
C ALA A 106 4.95 7.74 8.07
N PRO A 107 4.57 8.87 7.42
CA PRO A 107 5.53 9.85 6.92
C PRO A 107 6.49 10.40 7.97
N GLU A 108 6.06 10.46 9.23
CA GLU A 108 6.83 11.00 10.36
C GLU A 108 8.08 10.18 10.67
N THR A 109 8.12 8.92 10.24
CA THR A 109 9.20 7.98 10.51
C THR A 109 9.97 7.57 9.26
N LYS A 110 9.62 8.11 8.09
CA LYS A 110 10.15 7.64 6.81
C LYS A 110 11.53 8.26 6.51
N PRO A 111 12.58 7.47 6.26
CA PRO A 111 13.94 7.97 6.09
C PRO A 111 14.16 8.80 4.80
N ALA A 112 13.34 8.59 3.75
CA ALA A 112 13.29 9.39 2.51
C ALA A 112 12.11 8.95 1.61
N HIS A 113 11.82 9.71 0.54
CA HIS A 113 10.79 9.44 -0.49
C HIS A 113 9.33 9.53 -0.01
N PHE A 114 8.82 10.76 0.02
CA PHE A 114 7.40 11.05 0.23
C PHE A 114 6.63 10.79 -1.06
N GLN A 115 5.67 9.86 -1.02
CA GLN A 115 4.65 9.82 -2.07
C GLN A 115 3.69 10.99 -1.87
N ARG A 116 3.08 11.44 -2.97
CA ARG A 116 1.94 12.36 -2.96
C ARG A 116 0.85 11.76 -2.08
N ALA A 117 0.19 12.59 -1.27
CA ALA A 117 -0.86 12.15 -0.36
C ALA A 117 -2.09 11.54 -1.07
N THR A 118 -2.21 11.73 -2.38
CA THR A 118 -3.25 11.14 -3.23
C THR A 118 -2.89 9.73 -3.73
N VAL A 119 -1.66 9.27 -3.54
CA VAL A 119 -1.24 7.93 -3.96
C VAL A 119 -1.40 6.96 -2.82
N VAL A 120 -2.24 5.96 -3.04
CA VAL A 120 -2.47 4.83 -2.13
C VAL A 120 -1.57 3.67 -2.56
N GLU A 121 -0.79 3.14 -1.63
CA GLU A 121 0.03 1.94 -1.83
C GLU A 121 -0.76 0.71 -1.32
N LEU A 122 -0.93 -0.29 -2.17
CA LEU A 122 -1.66 -1.52 -1.86
C LEU A 122 -0.73 -2.74 -1.88
N LEU A 123 -0.84 -3.60 -0.88
CA LEU A 123 -0.34 -4.98 -0.94
C LEU A 123 -1.46 -5.86 -1.50
N MET A 124 -1.20 -6.44 -2.67
CA MET A 124 -2.16 -7.26 -3.41
C MET A 124 -1.53 -8.61 -3.77
N PRO A 125 -2.32 -9.67 -3.97
CA PRO A 125 -1.84 -10.84 -4.71
C PRO A 125 -1.39 -10.41 -6.12
N TRP A 126 -0.70 -11.29 -6.84
CA TRP A 126 -0.38 -11.02 -8.24
C TRP A 126 -1.68 -10.82 -9.05
N ILE A 127 -1.78 -9.69 -9.74
CA ILE A 127 -2.92 -9.37 -10.62
C ILE A 127 -2.38 -9.31 -12.05
N GLU A 128 -2.80 -10.28 -12.86
CA GLU A 128 -2.39 -10.36 -14.26
C GLU A 128 -3.01 -9.23 -15.09
N GLY A 129 -2.19 -8.63 -15.96
CA GLY A 129 -2.65 -7.66 -16.95
C GLY A 129 -2.92 -6.24 -16.42
N VAL A 130 -2.46 -5.90 -15.21
CA VAL A 130 -2.53 -4.53 -14.67
C VAL A 130 -1.25 -3.76 -14.97
N ALA A 131 -1.39 -2.57 -15.55
CA ALA A 131 -0.31 -1.67 -15.92
C ALA A 131 -0.55 -0.23 -15.42
N ALA A 132 0.51 0.58 -15.43
CA ALA A 132 0.37 2.01 -15.17
C ALA A 132 -0.52 2.68 -16.23
N GLY A 133 -1.42 3.55 -15.79
CA GLY A 133 -2.45 4.17 -16.61
C GLY A 133 -3.82 3.48 -16.54
N ASP A 134 -3.90 2.27 -15.99
CA ASP A 134 -5.16 1.54 -15.94
C ASP A 134 -6.14 2.16 -14.94
N PRO A 135 -7.42 2.35 -15.33
CA PRO A 135 -8.46 2.80 -14.42
C PRO A 135 -8.88 1.69 -13.46
N VAL A 136 -9.02 2.03 -12.19
CA VAL A 136 -9.41 1.11 -11.12
C VAL A 136 -10.36 1.78 -10.14
N GLN A 137 -11.02 0.97 -9.29
CA GLN A 137 -11.76 1.49 -8.14
C GLN A 137 -11.23 0.89 -6.84
N LEU A 138 -11.12 1.71 -5.79
CA LEU A 138 -10.64 1.31 -4.48
C LEU A 138 -11.73 1.46 -3.44
N ALA A 139 -11.92 0.44 -2.62
CA ALA A 139 -12.62 0.57 -1.35
C ALA A 139 -11.58 0.48 -0.23
N LEU A 140 -11.51 1.52 0.59
CA LEU A 140 -10.57 1.61 1.71
C LEU A 140 -11.35 1.53 3.02
N GLU A 141 -10.95 0.64 3.91
CA GLU A 141 -11.58 0.54 5.22
C GLU A 141 -11.46 1.89 5.98
N GLY A 142 -12.58 2.33 6.53
CA GLY A 142 -12.67 3.62 7.24
C GLY A 142 -12.74 4.85 6.33
N TRP A 143 -12.69 4.72 5.00
CA TRP A 143 -12.99 5.81 4.06
C TRP A 143 -14.49 5.88 3.78
N ASN A 144 -15.09 7.05 4.00
CA ASN A 144 -16.53 7.25 3.96
C ASN A 144 -17.00 8.17 2.82
N GLY A 145 -16.16 8.48 1.83
CA GLY A 145 -16.58 9.35 0.73
C GLY A 145 -16.34 10.84 0.94
N SER A 146 -15.70 11.26 2.04
CA SER A 146 -15.36 12.66 2.24
C SER A 146 -14.46 13.17 1.09
N ALA A 147 -15.00 14.13 0.32
CA ALA A 147 -14.23 15.01 -0.56
C ALA A 147 -13.15 15.75 0.26
N PRO A 148 -12.05 16.19 -0.37
CA PRO A 148 -10.93 16.87 0.30
C PRO A 148 -11.35 17.98 1.26
#